data_AF-A0A372R9Y2-F1
#
_entry.id   AF-A0A372R9Y2-F1
#
_cell.length_a   1.000
_cell.length_b   1.000
_cell.length_c   1.000
_cell.angle_alpha   90.00
_cell.angle_beta   90.00
_cell.angle_gamma   90.00
#
_symmetry.space_group_name_H-M   'P 1'
#
loop_
_entity.id
_entity.type
_entity.pdbx_description
1 polymer ?
#
loop_
_entity_poly.entity_id
_entity_poly.type
_entity_poly.pdbx_seq_one_letter_code
_entity_poly.pdbx_strand_id
1 'polypeptide(L)'
;MQKTLPNTANVLSIILYSDATTCDQLEKSSEHPVYLTLGNISNWRQNKPDAKVLLCYLPMLKAKTNSEKRSKSFLLAKKALFQHVFDVIMHPFLSYKDRGFDLQTNNGDV
;
A
#
# COMPACT_ATOMS: atom_id res chain seq x y z
N MET A 1 -16.69 1.34 -17.30
CA MET A 1 -16.22 0.12 -16.60
C MET A 1 -17.37 -0.63 -15.94
N GLN A 2 -18.25 -0.01 -15.16
CA GLN A 2 -19.34 -0.73 -14.47
C GLN A 2 -20.34 -1.46 -15.38
N LYS A 3 -20.60 -0.95 -16.60
CA LYS A 3 -21.48 -1.58 -17.60
C LYS A 3 -20.93 -2.87 -18.24
N THR A 4 -19.68 -3.24 -17.93
CA THR A 4 -19.00 -4.42 -18.51
C THR A 4 -18.78 -5.53 -17.50
N LEU A 5 -19.13 -5.31 -16.22
CA LEU A 5 -19.06 -6.38 -15.22
C LEU A 5 -20.24 -7.34 -15.39
N PRO A 6 -20.05 -8.65 -15.16
CA PRO A 6 -21.16 -9.59 -15.07
C PRO A 6 -22.12 -9.17 -13.96
N ASN A 7 -23.41 -9.49 -14.11
CA ASN A 7 -24.48 -9.07 -13.18
C ASN A 7 -24.24 -9.48 -11.71
N THR A 8 -23.36 -10.45 -11.46
CA THR A 8 -23.02 -10.94 -10.12
C THR A 8 -21.77 -10.29 -9.51
N ALA A 9 -21.05 -9.44 -10.26
CA ALA A 9 -19.80 -8.85 -9.80
C ALA A 9 -19.96 -7.37 -9.42
N ASN A 10 -19.34 -7.00 -8.30
CA ASN A 10 -19.28 -5.64 -7.79
C ASN A 10 -17.86 -5.09 -7.85
N VAL A 11 -17.73 -3.76 -7.95
CA VAL A 11 -16.45 -3.08 -7.89
C VAL A 11 -16.10 -2.80 -6.43
N LEU A 12 -14.95 -3.30 -5.97
CA LEU A 12 -14.37 -2.96 -4.68
C LEU A 12 -13.29 -1.91 -4.87
N SER A 13 -13.48 -0.73 -4.28
CA SER A 13 -12.41 0.27 -4.19
C SER A 13 -11.46 -0.07 -3.06
N ILE A 14 -10.17 0.03 -3.36
CA ILE A 14 -9.07 -0.16 -2.43
C ILE A 14 -8.24 1.11 -2.44
N ILE A 15 -7.82 1.57 -1.26
CA ILE A 15 -6.94 2.72 -1.09
C ILE A 15 -5.65 2.23 -0.45
N LEU A 16 -4.54 2.60 -1.07
CA LEU A 16 -3.19 2.41 -0.53
C LEU A 16 -2.64 3.77 -0.14
N TYR A 17 -2.14 3.87 1.10
CA TYR A 17 -1.52 5.09 1.58
C TYR A 17 -0.34 4.76 2.49
N SER A 18 0.63 5.66 2.53
CA SER A 18 1.73 5.61 3.49
C SER A 18 1.59 6.78 4.45
N ASP A 19 1.71 6.48 5.74
CA ASP A 19 1.79 7.51 6.77
C ASP A 19 3.21 7.51 7.34
N ALA A 20 3.74 8.69 7.61
CA ALA A 20 5.04 8.83 8.26
C ALA A 20 4.85 8.61 9.76
N THR A 21 4.84 7.34 10.18
CA THR A 21 4.81 7.01 11.60
C THR A 21 6.22 7.10 12.16
N THR A 22 6.46 8.06 13.04
CA THR A 22 7.64 8.04 13.91
C THR A 22 7.53 6.84 14.85
N CYS A 23 8.41 5.85 14.68
CA CYS A 23 8.50 4.71 15.59
C CYS A 23 9.15 5.19 16.89
N ASP A 24 8.33 5.68 17.82
CA ASP A 24 8.79 6.47 18.96
C ASP A 24 9.03 5.64 20.24
N GLN A 25 9.71 4.50 20.08
CA GLN A 25 10.36 3.83 21.20
C GLN A 25 11.90 3.96 21.16
N LEU A 26 12.47 4.32 20.00
CA LEU A 26 13.91 4.39 19.78
C LEU A 26 14.35 5.56 18.85
N GLU A 27 13.49 6.55 18.62
CA GLU A 27 13.76 7.91 18.10
C GLU A 27 14.84 8.07 16.98
N LYS A 28 15.07 7.07 16.12
CA LYS A 28 16.18 7.11 15.12
C LYS A 28 15.87 6.52 13.74
N SER A 29 14.71 5.91 13.52
CA SER A 29 14.28 5.49 12.18
C SER A 29 12.84 5.90 11.94
N SER A 30 12.65 6.90 11.08
CA SER A 30 11.36 7.14 10.43
C SER A 30 11.14 5.95 9.51
N GLU A 31 10.19 5.09 9.82
CA GLU A 31 9.74 4.06 8.89
C GLU A 31 8.48 4.55 8.18
N HIS A 32 8.31 4.14 6.92
CA HIS A 32 7.17 4.52 6.10
C HIS A 32 6.30 3.28 5.87
N PRO A 33 5.41 2.91 6.82
CA PRO A 33 4.45 1.85 6.60
C PRO A 33 3.53 2.20 5.43
N VAL A 34 3.12 1.19 4.69
CA VAL A 34 2.08 1.25 3.67
C VAL A 34 0.87 0.49 4.18
N TYR A 35 -0.26 1.18 4.27
CA TYR A 35 -1.53 0.62 4.69
C TYR A 35 -2.46 0.43 3.50
N LEU A 36 -3.30 -0.61 3.62
CA LEU A 36 -4.39 -0.94 2.73
C LEU A 36 -5.71 -0.71 3.47
N THR A 37 -6.63 0.06 2.90
CA THR A 37 -8.02 0.20 3.41
C THR A 37 -9.02 0.06 2.27
N LEU A 38 -10.26 -0.29 2.61
CA LEU A 38 -11.36 -0.27 1.64
C LEU A 38 -11.85 1.15 1.42
N GLY A 39 -12.08 1.51 0.16
CA GLY A 39 -12.56 2.85 -0.21
C GLY A 39 -14.00 3.14 0.18
N ASN A 40 -14.78 2.13 0.59
CA ASN A 40 -16.14 2.36 1.11
C ASN A 40 -16.15 2.78 2.59
N ILE A 41 -15.04 2.59 3.31
CA ILE A 41 -14.95 2.93 4.73
C ILE A 41 -14.82 4.45 4.84
N SER A 42 -15.61 5.07 5.72
CA SER A 42 -15.54 6.51 5.95
C SER A 42 -14.15 6.95 6.43
N ASN A 43 -13.67 8.12 5.96
CA ASN A 43 -12.32 8.62 6.28
C ASN A 43 -12.02 8.68 7.79
N TRP A 44 -13.02 9.03 8.62
CA TRP A 44 -12.86 9.08 10.08
C TRP A 44 -12.61 7.71 10.71
N ARG A 45 -13.01 6.63 10.03
CA ARG A 45 -12.82 5.24 10.46
C ARG A 45 -11.62 4.55 9.81
N GLN A 46 -11.19 4.98 8.62
CA GLN A 46 -10.04 4.40 7.89
C GLN A 46 -8.72 4.37 8.70
N ASN A 47 -8.56 5.24 9.69
CA ASN A 47 -7.37 5.26 10.54
C ASN A 47 -7.40 4.27 11.71
N LYS A 48 -8.55 3.64 12.00
CA LYS A 48 -8.68 2.65 13.06
C LYS A 48 -8.01 1.32 12.65
N PRO A 49 -7.41 0.59 13.61
CA PRO A 49 -6.66 -0.64 13.31
C PRO A 49 -7.54 -1.76 12.73
N ASP A 50 -8.85 -1.76 12.95
CA ASP A 50 -9.81 -2.70 12.36
C ASP A 50 -10.15 -2.37 10.89
N ALA A 51 -9.91 -1.15 10.45
CA ALA A 51 -10.28 -0.65 9.14
C ALA A 51 -9.14 -0.66 8.11
N LYS A 52 -7.90 -0.91 8.55
CA LYS A 52 -6.71 -0.91 7.70
C LYS A 52 -5.79 -2.07 8.03
N VAL A 53 -5.07 -2.54 7.02
CA VAL A 53 -4.06 -3.58 7.17
C VAL A 53 -2.70 -3.03 6.77
N LEU A 54 -1.67 -3.31 7.58
CA LEU A 54 -0.29 -3.02 7.22
C LEU A 54 0.17 -3.99 6.12
N LEU A 55 0.58 -3.46 4.98
CA LEU A 55 0.99 -4.25 3.82
C LEU A 55 2.51 -4.47 3.80
N CYS A 56 3.27 -3.41 4.05
CA CYS A 56 4.73 -3.46 4.10
C CYS A 56 5.31 -2.19 4.74
N TYR A 57 6.61 -2.21 4.99
CA TYR A 57 7.42 -1.02 5.26
C TYR A 57 8.23 -0.66 4.02
N LEU A 58 8.18 0.60 3.59
CA LEU A 58 9.00 1.03 2.45
C LEU A 58 10.48 1.01 2.83
N PRO A 59 11.34 0.32 2.05
CA PRO A 59 12.76 0.27 2.33
C PRO A 59 13.39 1.66 2.12
N MET A 60 14.27 2.03 3.05
CA MET A 60 14.99 3.29 3.00
C MET A 60 16.47 3.06 2.71
N LEU A 61 16.96 3.68 1.63
CA LEU A 61 18.39 3.76 1.38
C LEU A 61 19.04 4.68 2.41
N LYS A 62 20.10 4.18 3.06
CA LYS A 62 20.94 4.97 3.96
C LYS A 62 22.16 5.47 3.19
N ALA A 63 22.27 6.78 3.05
CA ALA A 63 23.49 7.40 2.52
C ALA A 63 24.59 7.40 3.58
N LYS A 64 25.84 7.21 3.17
CA LYS A 64 26.99 7.27 4.07
C LYS A 64 27.38 8.71 4.41
N THR A 65 27.10 9.65 3.50
CA THR A 65 27.40 11.08 3.68
C THR A 65 26.25 11.98 3.21
N ASN A 66 26.21 13.21 3.71
CA ASN A 66 25.23 14.22 3.25
C ASN A 66 25.41 14.58 1.77
N SER A 67 26.64 14.50 1.24
CA SER A 67 26.93 14.72 -0.17
C SER A 67 26.32 13.61 -1.03
N GLU A 68 26.51 12.35 -0.64
CA GLU A 68 25.91 11.19 -1.32
C GLU A 68 24.38 11.28 -1.32
N LYS A 69 23.77 11.66 -0.19
CA LYS A 69 22.31 11.86 -0.08
C LYS A 69 21.74 12.83 -1.12
N ARG A 70 22.53 13.83 -1.53
CA ARG A 70 22.17 14.84 -2.54
C ARG A 70 22.63 14.47 -3.96
N SER A 71 23.39 13.39 -4.11
CA SER A 71 23.85 12.93 -5.42
C SER A 71 22.68 12.48 -6.30
N LYS A 72 22.77 12.79 -7.60
CA LYS A 72 21.81 12.33 -8.61
C LYS A 72 21.69 10.80 -8.62
N SER A 73 22.81 10.08 -8.49
CA SER A 73 22.82 8.61 -8.49
C SER A 73 22.04 8.04 -7.31
N PHE A 74 22.20 8.61 -6.12
CA PHE A 74 21.48 8.20 -4.93
C PHE A 74 19.97 8.49 -5.04
N LEU A 75 19.60 9.66 -5.57
CA LEU A 75 18.19 10.00 -5.82
C LEU A 75 17.54 9.07 -6.84
N LEU A 76 18.26 8.71 -7.91
CA LEU A 76 17.80 7.73 -8.89
C LEU A 76 17.65 6.34 -8.28
N ALA A 77 18.62 5.89 -7.49
CA ALA A 77 18.54 4.61 -6.78
C ALA A 77 17.34 4.58 -5.81
N LYS A 78 17.09 5.66 -5.08
CA LYS A 78 15.92 5.80 -4.20
C LYS A 78 14.62 5.70 -4.98
N LYS A 79 14.53 6.36 -6.13
CA LYS A 79 13.34 6.31 -7.01
C LYS A 79 13.14 4.90 -7.59
N ALA A 80 14.20 4.26 -8.08
CA ALA A 80 14.13 2.92 -8.65
C ALA A 80 13.72 1.89 -7.59
N LEU A 81 14.25 1.99 -6.37
CA LEU A 81 13.85 1.14 -5.25
C LEU A 81 12.35 1.30 -4.94
N PHE A 82 11.86 2.54 -4.88
CA PHE A 82 10.44 2.81 -4.65
C PHE A 82 9.57 2.18 -5.75
N GLN A 83 9.93 2.38 -7.02
CA GLN A 83 9.20 1.79 -8.14
C GLN A 83 9.18 0.26 -8.06
N HIS A 84 10.34 -0.36 -7.82
CA HIS A 84 10.46 -1.81 -7.71
C HIS A 84 9.60 -2.38 -6.57
N VAL A 85 9.58 -1.71 -5.41
CA VAL A 85 8.74 -2.12 -4.27
C VAL A 85 7.26 -2.04 -4.63
N PHE A 86 6.84 -0.96 -5.29
CA PHE A 86 5.46 -0.84 -5.75
C PHE A 86 5.10 -1.90 -6.79
N ASP A 87 5.99 -2.22 -7.72
CA ASP A 87 5.76 -3.28 -8.71
C ASP A 87 5.53 -4.64 -8.02
N VAL A 88 6.36 -4.97 -7.01
CA VAL A 88 6.22 -6.20 -6.22
C VAL A 88 4.89 -6.23 -5.46
N ILE A 89 4.50 -5.11 -4.84
CA ILE A 89 3.24 -5.00 -4.09
C ILE A 89 2.01 -5.08 -5.02
N MET A 90 2.09 -4.47 -6.20
CA MET A 90 0.99 -4.40 -7.16
C MET A 90 0.78 -5.71 -7.92
N HIS A 91 1.85 -6.49 -8.11
CA HIS A 91 1.82 -7.73 -8.86
C HIS A 91 0.65 -8.68 -8.49
N PRO A 92 0.38 -9.00 -7.20
CA PRO A 92 -0.77 -9.83 -6.84
C PRO A 92 -2.10 -9.17 -7.24
N PHE A 93 -2.29 -7.86 -7.05
CA PHE A 93 -3.53 -7.18 -7.41
C PHE A 93 -3.80 -7.22 -8.92
N LEU A 94 -2.75 -7.05 -9.72
CA LEU A 94 -2.85 -7.14 -11.18
C LEU A 94 -3.23 -8.55 -11.65
N SER A 95 -2.80 -9.59 -10.93
CA SER A 95 -3.14 -10.98 -11.25
C SER A 95 -4.63 -11.33 -11.09
N TYR A 96 -5.38 -10.50 -10.36
CA TYR A 96 -6.83 -10.65 -10.15
C TYR A 96 -7.67 -9.83 -11.13
N LYS A 97 -7.06 -8.99 -11.98
CA LYS A 97 -7.78 -8.10 -12.90
C LYS A 97 -8.75 -8.84 -13.83
N ASP A 98 -8.37 -10.02 -14.30
CA ASP A 98 -9.16 -10.78 -15.28
C ASP A 98 -10.02 -11.87 -14.64
N ARG A 99 -9.69 -12.31 -13.42
CA ARG A 99 -10.39 -13.41 -12.71
C ARG A 99 -11.36 -12.92 -11.64
N GLY A 100 -11.24 -11.68 -11.19
CA GLY A 100 -11.97 -11.19 -10.01
C GLY A 100 -11.45 -11.80 -8.71
N PHE A 101 -12.06 -11.41 -7.60
CA PHE A 101 -11.76 -11.93 -6.26
C PHE A 101 -13.08 -12.27 -5.57
N ASP A 102 -13.22 -13.51 -5.12
CA ASP A 102 -14.39 -13.96 -4.37
C ASP A 102 -14.25 -13.55 -2.91
N LEU A 103 -15.04 -12.56 -2.49
CA LEU A 103 -15.02 -12.04 -1.12
C LEU A 103 -15.88 -12.94 -0.25
N GLN A 104 -15.24 -13.81 0.53
CA GLN A 104 -15.94 -14.58 1.55
C GLN A 104 -16.14 -13.73 2.80
N THR A 105 -17.39 -13.54 3.20
CA THR A 105 -17.75 -12.99 4.51
C THR A 105 -17.88 -14.13 5.50
N ASN A 106 -17.38 -13.94 6.72
CA ASN A 106 -17.56 -14.92 7.81
C ASN A 106 -19.02 -15.12 8.24
N ASN A 107 -19.93 -14.30 7.72
CA ASN A 107 -21.37 -14.50 7.84
C ASN A 107 -21.78 -15.30 6.61
N GLY A 108 -22.12 -16.58 6.78
CA GLY A 108 -22.32 -17.56 5.71
C GLY A 108 -23.52 -17.35 4.78
N ASP A 109 -23.92 -16.11 4.51
CA ASP A 109 -25.02 -15.77 3.61
C ASP A 109 -24.52 -14.78 2.54
N VAL A 110 -24.60 -15.23 1.28
CA VAL A 110 -24.58 -14.41 0.06
C VAL A 110 -26.00 -14.31 -0.48
#